data_AF-A0A948QFL7-F1
#
_entry.id   AF-A0A948QFL7-F1
#
_cell.length_a   1.000
_cell.length_b   1.000
_cell.length_c   1.000
_cell.angle_alpha   90.00
_cell.angle_beta   90.00
_cell.angle_gamma   90.00
#
_symmetry.space_group_name_H-M   'P 1'
#
loop_
_entity.id
_entity.type
_entity.pdbx_description
1 polymer ?
#
loop_
_entity_poly.entity_id
_entity_poly.type
_entity_poly.pdbx_seq_one_letter_code
_entity_poly.pdbx_strand_id
1 'polypeptide(L)' 'TKKRVQLLRKVLDSYGIEPERVRMELSLDPDGKRIPELVKSMGETVKVLGPVRQI' A
#
# COMPACT_ATOMS: atom_id res chain seq x y z
N THR A 1 13.38 1.28 8.11
CA THR A 1 11.98 1.12 7.69
C THR A 1 11.83 0.66 6.25
N LYS A 2 12.38 1.36 5.24
CA LYS A 2 12.29 0.97 3.80
C LYS A 2 12.61 -0.51 3.50
N LYS A 3 13.74 -1.02 3.98
CA LYS A 3 14.16 -2.43 3.79
C LYS A 3 13.14 -3.43 4.35
N ARG A 4 12.51 -3.11 5.49
CA ARG A 4 11.49 -3.97 6.11
C ARG A 4 10.21 -4.01 5.27
N VAL A 5 9.77 -2.87 4.72
CA VAL A 5 8.60 -2.83 3.83
C VAL A 5 8.85 -3.58 2.53
N GLN A 6 10.07 -3.50 1.98
CA GLN A 6 10.44 -4.30 0.81
C GLN A 6 10.41 -5.80 1.10
N LEU A 7 10.88 -6.22 2.29
CA LEU A 7 10.78 -7.61 2.71
C LEU A 7 9.32 -8.03 2.90
N LEU A 8 8.50 -7.20 3.55
CA LEU A 8 7.07 -7.47 3.76
C LEU A 8 6.34 -7.71 2.44
N ARG A 9 6.59 -6.90 1.41
CA ARG A 9 6.00 -7.11 0.07
C ARG A 9 6.31 -8.50 -0.50
N LYS A 10 7.54 -8.98 -0.34
CA LYS A 10 7.93 -10.33 -0.75
C LYS A 10 7.25 -11.42 0.06
N VAL A 11 7.06 -11.17 1.37
CA VAL A 11 6.34 -12.09 2.25
C VAL A 11 4.88 -12.17 1.83
N LEU A 12 4.19 -11.05 1.61
CA LEU A 12 2.80 -11.03 1.15
C LEU A 12 2.60 -11.88 -0.12
N ASP A 13 3.49 -11.70 -1.09
CA ASP A 13 3.48 -12.48 -2.34
C ASP A 13 3.58 -13.99 -2.09
N SER A 14 4.47 -14.40 -1.16
CA SER A 14 4.60 -15.83 -0.79
C SER A 14 3.37 -16.43 -0.11
N TYR A 15 2.50 -15.61 0.48
CA TYR A 15 1.21 -16.01 1.05
C TYR A 15 0.04 -15.85 0.06
N GLY A 16 0.31 -15.49 -1.20
CA GLY A 16 -0.72 -15.25 -2.21
C GLY A 16 -1.51 -13.96 -1.99
N ILE A 17 -0.96 -13.02 -1.22
CA ILE A 17 -1.55 -11.70 -0.99
C ILE A 17 -0.87 -10.70 -1.93
N GLU A 18 -1.66 -9.90 -2.64
CA GLU A 18 -1.15 -8.92 -3.60
C GLU A 18 -0.27 -7.86 -2.90
N PRO A 19 1.02 -7.72 -3.27
CA PRO A 19 1.95 -6.78 -2.62
C PRO A 19 1.54 -5.31 -2.70
N GLU A 20 0.69 -4.95 -3.65
CA GLU A 20 0.13 -3.61 -3.87
C GLU A 20 -0.79 -3.17 -2.73
N ARG A 21 -1.30 -4.12 -1.92
CA ARG A 21 -2.07 -3.83 -0.70
C ARG A 21 -1.25 -3.09 0.34
N VAL A 22 0.08 -3.12 0.24
CA VAL A 22 1.00 -2.32 1.06
C VAL A 22 1.77 -1.34 0.19
N ARG A 23 1.68 -0.06 0.56
CA ARG A 23 2.43 1.06 -0.03
C ARG A 23 3.11 1.85 1.07
N MET A 24 4.37 2.23 0.85
CA MET A 24 5.09 3.14 1.73
C MET A 24 5.58 4.31 0.90
N GLU A 25 5.17 5.51 1.29
CA GLU A 25 5.56 6.76 0.66
C GLU A 25 6.00 7.74 1.74
N LEU A 26 7.14 8.40 1.51
CA LEU A 26 7.62 9.46 2.38
C LEU A 26 7.24 10.78 1.72
N SER A 27 6.35 11.53 2.36
CA SER A 27 5.85 12.81 1.85
C SER A 27 6.05 13.90 2.89
N LEU A 28 6.60 15.04 2.47
CA LEU A 28 6.49 16.30 3.19
C LEU A 28 5.31 17.03 2.56
N ASP A 29 4.27 17.34 3.35
CA ASP A 29 3.04 17.94 2.86
C ASP A 29 2.67 19.18 3.70
N PRO A 30 3.45 20.27 3.58
CA PRO A 30 3.24 21.48 4.37
C PRO A 30 1.88 22.14 4.08
N ASP A 31 1.38 22.02 2.84
CA ASP A 31 0.09 22.56 2.41
C ASP A 31 -1.09 21.60 2.63
N GLY A 32 -0.82 20.36 3.06
CA GLY A 32 -1.84 19.35 3.35
C GLY A 32 -2.63 18.83 2.15
N LYS A 33 -2.13 19.02 0.92
CA LYS A 33 -2.84 18.65 -0.31
C LYS A 33 -2.45 17.27 -0.81
N ARG A 34 -1.22 16.83 -0.55
CA ARG A 34 -0.65 15.62 -1.16
C ARG A 34 -1.09 14.34 -0.47
N ILE A 35 -1.11 14.31 0.86
CA ILE A 35 -1.47 13.11 1.62
C ILE A 35 -2.90 12.64 1.29
N PRO A 36 -3.93 13.51 1.19
CA PRO A 36 -5.27 13.10 0.77
C PRO A 36 -5.32 12.43 -0.60
N GLU A 37 -4.56 12.93 -1.58
CA GLU A 37 -4.47 12.32 -2.92
C GLU A 37 -3.85 10.93 -2.87
N LEU A 38 -2.80 10.75 -2.07
CA LEU A 38 -2.14 9.46 -1.89
C LEU A 38 -3.07 8.44 -1.25
N VAL A 39 -3.82 8.86 -0.22
CA VAL A 39 -4.82 8.00 0.44
C VAL A 39 -5.93 7.63 -0.54
N LYS A 40 -6.43 8.59 -1.34
CA LYS A 40 -7.44 8.33 -2.37
C LYS A 40 -6.95 7.32 -3.41
N SER A 41 -5.75 7.52 -3.95
CA SER A 41 -5.12 6.60 -4.92
C SER A 41 -4.92 5.19 -4.33
N MET A 42 -4.52 5.10 -3.07
CA MET A 42 -4.41 3.81 -2.38
C MET A 42 -5.78 3.15 -2.21
N GLY A 43 -6.81 3.92 -1.85
CA GLY A 43 -8.19 3.43 -1.77
C GLY A 43 -8.71 2.89 -3.10
N GLU A 44 -8.45 3.58 -4.21
CA GLU A 44 -8.78 3.12 -5.57
C GLU A 44 -8.07 1.81 -5.91
N THR A 45 -6.79 1.70 -5.55
CA THR A 45 -6.00 0.48 -5.76
C THR A 45 -6.61 -0.71 -4.99
N VAL A 46 -6.91 -0.53 -3.71
CA VAL A 46 -7.51 -1.58 -2.87
C VAL A 46 -8.93 -1.93 -3.34
N LYS A 47 -9.70 -0.95 -3.83
CA LYS A 47 -11.03 -1.18 -4.40
C LYS A 47 -10.98 -2.10 -5.61
N VAL A 48 -10.00 -1.92 -6.50
CA VAL A 48 -9.80 -2.78 -7.69
C VAL A 48 -9.40 -4.20 -7.27
N LEU A 49 -8.55 -4.34 -6.25
CA LEU A 49 -8.12 -5.63 -5.72
C LEU A 49 -9.23 -6.39 -4.96
N GLY A 50 -10.28 -5.70 -4.54
CA GLY A 50 -11.36 -6.28 -3.75
C GLY A 50 -10.92 -6.74 -2.35
N PRO A 51 -11.80 -7.43 -1.62
CA PRO A 51 -11.47 -7.96 -0.29
C PRO A 51 -10.33 -8.99 -0.37
N VAL A 52 -9.53 -9.07 0.69
CA VAL A 52 -8.50 -10.11 0.82
C VAL A 52 -9.20 -11.46 0.90
N ARG A 53 -8.76 -12.42 0.08
CA ARG A 53 -9.26 -13.80 0.14
C ARG A 53 -8.87 -14.40 1.50
N GLN A 54 -9.79 -15.08 2.18
CA GLN A 54 -9.42 -15.80 3.40
C GLN A 54 -8.45 -16.93 3.02
N ILE A 55 -7.30 -16.94 3.70
CA ILE A 55 -6.24 -17.94 3.59
C ILE A 55 -6.49 -19.00 4.66
#